data_AF-A0A0R0CGT2-F1
#
_entry.id   AF-A0A0R0CGT2-F1
#
_cell.length_a   1.000
_cell.length_b   1.000
_cell.length_c   1.000
_cell.angle_alpha   90.00
_cell.angle_beta   90.00
_cell.angle_gamma   90.00
#
_symmetry.space_group_name_H-M   'P 1'
#
loop_
_entity.id
_entity.type
_entity.pdbx_description
1 polymer ?
#
loop_
_entity_poly.entity_id
_entity_poly.type
_entity_poly.pdbx_seq_one_letter_code
_entity_poly.pdbx_strand_id
1 'polypeptide(L)'
;MPKDMTERLLRAGYSAVLYLLTPVTVYHLIWRGFRFSEYFLRWNERYGSYPGPAQRCDVWLHAVSVGEVNAAAPVIDALRRLRPELRWVVTTITPTGSERVRALWGDDEQVQHVYAPYDLPGAVGRFLSHFRPGVALVMETELWPNLLFGCRDRGIPSYILNARLSARSLRGYSVLRPLIARTVRTIKRIAAQSAADARRFQVLGADSEQVLDTGNLKFDIAVPPHLDAFVASFGQQLGRPRPVWIAASTHEGEEADVIRIHQRLRQQWPQLLMLWAPRHPERFPKALELAAEQGLRTATRRLQQWPQADTDVFVIDTLGELMAFYGCADVAFVGGSLQAIGGHNLLEPAAVGTATVTGPHLHNFAEISKRLKEAGALEVGADADAVADLLQQLLAEPGRRQQMAQAGRQLVQHGRGALERTLAMIDEDLPAPG
;
A
#
# COMPACT_ATOMS: atom_id res chain seq x y z
N MET A 1 -19.11 23.50 -15.50
CA MET A 1 -19.65 24.73 -14.87
C MET A 1 -18.95 25.95 -15.44
N PRO A 2 -19.69 27.00 -15.84
CA PRO A 2 -19.08 28.27 -16.26
C PRO A 2 -18.32 28.93 -15.10
N LYS A 3 -17.21 29.60 -15.42
CA LYS A 3 -16.36 30.31 -14.45
C LYS A 3 -17.12 31.51 -13.86
N ASP A 4 -17.68 31.35 -12.68
CA ASP A 4 -18.26 32.47 -11.92
C ASP A 4 -17.17 33.45 -11.46
N MET A 5 -17.50 34.73 -11.34
CA MET A 5 -16.58 35.80 -10.93
C MET A 5 -15.96 35.51 -9.55
N THR A 6 -16.74 34.91 -8.65
CA THR A 6 -16.25 34.47 -7.33
C THR A 6 -15.08 33.49 -7.45
N GLU A 7 -15.17 32.52 -8.36
CA GLU A 7 -14.10 31.55 -8.57
C GLU A 7 -12.82 32.23 -9.04
N ARG A 8 -12.93 33.16 -10.01
CA ARG A 8 -11.79 33.89 -10.56
C ARG A 8 -11.05 34.67 -9.47
N LEU A 9 -11.79 35.39 -8.63
CA LEU A 9 -11.23 36.17 -7.53
C LEU A 9 -10.54 35.28 -6.48
N LEU A 10 -11.21 34.19 -6.04
CA LEU A 10 -10.65 33.27 -5.05
C LEU A 10 -9.40 32.55 -5.59
N ARG A 11 -9.44 32.07 -6.84
CA ARG A 11 -8.29 31.42 -7.49
C ARG A 11 -7.13 32.39 -7.71
N ALA A 12 -7.41 33.65 -8.08
CA ALA A 12 -6.39 34.68 -8.22
C ALA A 12 -5.72 35.00 -6.88
N GLY A 13 -6.51 35.20 -5.81
CA GLY A 13 -5.98 35.41 -4.47
C GLY A 13 -5.12 34.25 -3.97
N TYR A 14 -5.60 33.01 -4.13
CA TYR A 14 -4.83 31.80 -3.84
C TYR A 14 -3.51 31.75 -4.61
N SER A 15 -3.55 32.02 -5.91
CA SER A 15 -2.35 32.02 -6.77
C SER A 15 -1.36 33.11 -6.37
N ALA A 16 -1.84 34.31 -6.03
CA ALA A 16 -0.99 35.41 -5.58
C ALA A 16 -0.21 35.03 -4.31
N VAL A 17 -0.88 34.39 -3.35
CA VAL A 17 -0.22 33.88 -2.13
C VAL A 17 0.86 32.85 -2.47
N LEU A 18 0.59 31.90 -3.38
CA LEU A 18 1.60 30.92 -3.77
C LEU A 18 2.81 31.55 -4.49
N TYR A 19 2.59 32.56 -5.33
CA TYR A 19 3.69 33.30 -5.93
C TYR A 19 4.55 34.01 -4.87
N LEU A 20 3.92 34.64 -3.86
CA LEU A 20 4.63 35.24 -2.74
C LEU A 20 5.42 34.21 -1.92
N LEU A 21 4.94 32.96 -1.84
CA LEU A 21 5.63 31.86 -1.14
C LEU A 21 6.71 31.17 -1.98
N THR A 22 6.88 31.52 -3.26
CA THR A 22 7.87 30.87 -4.14
C THR A 22 9.32 30.99 -3.64
N PRO A 23 9.80 32.12 -3.07
CA PRO A 23 11.13 32.17 -2.45
C PRO A 23 11.29 31.15 -1.31
N VAL A 24 10.22 30.89 -0.55
CA VAL A 24 10.21 29.91 0.54
C VAL A 24 10.32 28.48 -0.01
N THR A 25 9.67 28.18 -1.13
CA THR A 25 9.79 26.84 -1.75
C THR A 25 11.21 26.59 -2.28
N VAL A 26 11.86 27.59 -2.87
CA VAL A 26 13.29 27.50 -3.26
C VAL A 26 14.16 27.29 -2.02
N TYR A 27 14.00 28.10 -0.97
CA TYR A 27 14.74 27.96 0.28
C TYR A 27 14.56 26.56 0.88
N HIS A 28 13.33 26.04 0.90
CA HIS A 28 13.03 24.69 1.39
C HIS A 28 13.78 23.60 0.61
N LEU A 29 13.82 23.69 -0.73
CA LEU A 29 14.56 22.75 -1.57
C LEU A 29 16.06 22.78 -1.27
N ILE A 30 16.65 23.97 -1.13
CA ILE A 30 18.08 24.13 -0.79
C ILE A 30 18.37 23.53 0.59
N TRP A 31 17.58 23.92 1.59
CA TRP A 31 17.76 23.47 2.97
C TRP A 31 17.60 21.95 3.11
N ARG A 32 16.60 21.35 2.45
CA ARG A 32 16.44 19.89 2.38
C ARG A 32 17.58 19.23 1.61
N GLY A 33 18.07 19.89 0.56
CA GLY A 33 19.21 19.46 -0.26
C GLY A 33 20.45 19.13 0.55
N PHE A 34 20.75 19.92 1.59
CA PHE A 34 21.89 19.64 2.46
C PHE A 34 21.79 18.33 3.24
N ARG A 35 20.58 17.80 3.45
CA ARG A 35 20.36 16.50 4.09
C ARG A 35 20.12 15.38 3.08
N PHE A 36 19.54 15.70 1.92
CA PHE A 36 19.15 14.76 0.87
C PHE A 36 19.46 15.41 -0.50
N SER A 37 20.58 15.03 -1.11
CA SER A 37 21.14 15.69 -2.29
C SER A 37 20.21 15.67 -3.51
N GLU A 38 19.28 14.71 -3.57
CA GLU A 38 18.28 14.56 -4.63
C GLU A 38 17.34 15.78 -4.71
N TYR A 39 17.20 16.54 -3.63
CA TYR A 39 16.44 17.80 -3.63
C TYR A 39 17.12 18.91 -4.43
N PHE A 40 18.40 18.81 -4.76
CA PHE A 40 19.08 19.77 -5.64
C PHE A 40 18.85 19.50 -7.13
N LEU A 41 18.26 18.36 -7.48
CA LEU A 41 18.08 17.92 -8.86
C LEU A 41 16.68 18.27 -9.39
N ARG A 42 16.57 18.43 -10.72
CA ARG A 42 15.29 18.49 -11.46
C ARG A 42 14.31 19.59 -10.99
N TRP A 43 14.81 20.73 -10.52
CA TRP A 43 13.97 21.86 -10.08
C TRP A 43 13.07 22.40 -11.19
N ASN A 44 13.57 22.37 -12.43
CA ASN A 44 12.86 22.78 -13.62
C ASN A 44 11.48 22.11 -13.72
N GLU A 45 11.38 20.82 -13.41
CA GLU A 45 10.12 20.07 -13.46
C GLU A 45 9.08 20.61 -12.46
N ARG A 46 9.53 20.95 -11.24
CA ARG A 46 8.67 21.54 -10.19
C ARG A 46 8.15 22.92 -10.56
N TYR A 47 8.83 23.61 -11.47
CA TYR A 47 8.37 24.87 -12.04
C TYR A 47 7.82 24.69 -13.46
N GLY A 48 7.45 23.48 -13.88
CA GLY A 48 6.76 23.25 -15.15
C GLY A 48 7.63 23.47 -16.38
N SER A 49 8.94 23.19 -16.30
CA SER A 49 9.88 23.31 -17.42
C SER A 49 10.47 21.92 -17.73
N TYR A 50 10.17 21.41 -18.93
CA TYR A 50 10.51 20.06 -19.36
C TYR A 50 11.37 20.11 -20.62
N PRO A 51 12.38 19.24 -20.75
CA PRO A 51 13.19 19.17 -21.97
C PRO A 51 12.39 18.57 -23.12
N GLY A 52 12.66 19.02 -24.36
CA GLY A 52 12.09 18.44 -25.57
C GLY A 52 10.69 18.94 -25.96
N PRO A 53 10.13 18.40 -27.06
CA PRO A 53 8.79 18.76 -27.54
C PRO A 53 7.70 18.26 -26.59
N ALA A 54 6.48 18.79 -26.73
CA ALA A 54 5.32 18.33 -25.95
C ALA A 54 5.06 16.83 -26.16
N GLN A 55 4.96 16.08 -25.06
CA GLN A 55 4.78 14.63 -25.03
C GLN A 55 3.37 14.29 -24.56
N ARG A 56 2.46 13.95 -25.48
CA ARG A 56 1.11 13.54 -25.08
C ARG A 56 1.16 12.26 -24.23
N CYS A 57 0.50 12.25 -23.09
CA CYS A 57 0.23 11.03 -22.32
C CYS A 57 -1.28 10.72 -22.30
N ASP A 58 -1.57 9.45 -22.12
CA ASP A 58 -2.94 8.94 -22.10
C ASP A 58 -3.49 9.00 -20.68
N VAL A 59 -2.64 8.62 -19.70
CA VAL A 59 -2.96 8.66 -18.28
C VAL A 59 -1.89 9.44 -17.51
N TRP A 60 -2.31 10.44 -16.74
CA TRP A 60 -1.46 11.07 -15.75
C TRP A 60 -1.86 10.61 -14.35
N LEU A 61 -0.92 10.03 -13.60
CA LEU A 61 -1.11 9.69 -12.19
C LEU A 61 -0.26 10.59 -11.27
N HIS A 62 -0.88 11.16 -10.24
CA HIS A 62 -0.21 11.96 -9.22
C HIS A 62 -0.22 11.25 -7.87
N ALA A 63 0.97 10.94 -7.34
CA ALA A 63 1.19 10.30 -6.05
C ALA A 63 2.35 11.01 -5.33
N VAL A 64 2.06 11.77 -4.29
CA VAL A 64 3.03 12.69 -3.64
C VAL A 64 4.20 11.96 -3.01
N SER A 65 3.94 10.81 -2.42
CA SER A 65 4.85 10.07 -1.54
C SER A 65 5.03 8.60 -1.94
N VAL A 66 6.01 7.91 -1.35
CA VAL A 66 6.21 6.45 -1.52
C VAL A 66 4.96 5.65 -1.18
N GLY A 67 4.25 6.04 -0.11
CA GLY A 67 3.05 5.34 0.34
C GLY A 67 1.92 5.41 -0.69
N GLU A 68 1.78 6.55 -1.36
CA GLU A 68 0.79 6.72 -2.44
C GLU A 68 1.22 6.02 -3.72
N VAL A 69 2.52 6.03 -4.06
CA VAL A 69 3.04 5.27 -5.21
C VAL A 69 2.74 3.78 -5.03
N ASN A 70 2.97 3.24 -3.83
CA ASN A 70 2.62 1.84 -3.51
C ASN A 70 1.11 1.58 -3.58
N ALA A 71 0.28 2.55 -3.18
CA ALA A 71 -1.18 2.42 -3.27
C ALA A 71 -1.70 2.51 -4.71
N ALA A 72 -1.00 3.24 -5.58
CA ALA A 72 -1.31 3.38 -7.00
C ALA A 72 -0.86 2.19 -7.83
N ALA A 73 0.20 1.49 -7.41
CA ALA A 73 0.83 0.44 -8.20
C ALA A 73 -0.13 -0.64 -8.72
N PRO A 74 -1.08 -1.17 -7.91
CA PRO A 74 -2.05 -2.15 -8.42
C PRO A 74 -2.91 -1.64 -9.58
N VAL A 75 -3.26 -0.35 -9.59
CA VAL A 75 -4.05 0.28 -10.66
C VAL A 75 -3.22 0.38 -11.94
N ILE A 76 -1.99 0.89 -11.82
CA ILE A 76 -1.06 1.02 -12.96
C ILE A 76 -0.77 -0.36 -13.56
N ASP A 77 -0.42 -1.34 -12.73
CA ASP A 77 -0.04 -2.68 -13.21
C ASP A 77 -1.23 -3.44 -13.82
N ALA A 78 -2.43 -3.27 -13.27
CA ALA A 78 -3.63 -3.87 -13.86
C ALA A 78 -3.94 -3.26 -15.22
N LEU A 79 -3.92 -1.94 -15.35
CA LEU A 79 -4.17 -1.29 -16.64
C LEU A 79 -3.07 -1.54 -17.66
N ARG A 80 -1.79 -1.58 -17.26
CA ARG A 80 -0.70 -1.96 -18.17
C ARG A 80 -0.85 -3.37 -18.71
N ARG A 81 -1.36 -4.32 -17.92
CA ARG A 81 -1.66 -5.68 -18.40
C ARG A 81 -2.83 -5.72 -19.38
N LEU A 82 -3.87 -4.92 -19.14
CA LEU A 82 -5.08 -4.90 -19.95
C LEU A 82 -4.95 -4.03 -21.21
N ARG A 83 -4.17 -2.96 -21.13
CA ARG A 83 -4.02 -1.87 -22.11
C ARG A 83 -2.55 -1.43 -22.18
N PRO A 84 -1.65 -2.29 -22.69
CA PRO A 84 -0.20 -2.04 -22.71
C PRO A 84 0.23 -0.85 -23.57
N GLU A 85 -0.66 -0.35 -24.43
CA GLU A 85 -0.43 0.80 -25.31
C GLU A 85 -0.61 2.17 -24.63
N LEU A 86 -1.18 2.22 -23.42
CA LEU A 86 -1.38 3.47 -22.70
C LEU A 86 -0.05 4.07 -22.26
N ARG A 87 0.20 5.33 -22.61
CA ARG A 87 1.34 6.09 -22.10
C ARG A 87 1.01 6.77 -20.79
N TRP A 88 1.88 6.56 -19.81
CA TRP A 88 1.76 7.05 -18.46
C TRP A 88 2.75 8.16 -18.16
N VAL A 89 2.25 9.20 -17.48
CA VAL A 89 3.10 10.12 -16.74
C VAL A 89 2.78 9.95 -15.27
N VAL A 90 3.76 9.56 -14.46
CA VAL A 90 3.64 9.46 -13.02
C VAL A 90 4.37 10.62 -12.37
N THR A 91 3.68 11.36 -11.51
CA THR A 91 4.25 12.49 -10.80
C THR A 91 4.33 12.26 -9.32
N THR A 92 5.45 12.66 -8.73
CA THR A 92 5.66 12.64 -7.27
C THR A 92 6.20 13.98 -6.80
N ILE A 93 6.26 14.19 -5.48
CA ILE A 93 6.92 15.37 -4.89
C ILE A 93 8.20 14.96 -4.18
N THR A 94 8.21 13.81 -3.49
CA THR A 94 9.38 13.37 -2.72
C THR A 94 10.38 12.61 -3.60
N PRO A 95 11.70 12.75 -3.34
CA PRO A 95 12.71 11.92 -4.01
C PRO A 95 12.52 10.43 -3.80
N THR A 96 12.16 10.02 -2.58
CA THR A 96 11.85 8.62 -2.27
C THR A 96 10.67 8.09 -3.10
N GLY A 97 9.64 8.91 -3.35
CA GLY A 97 8.55 8.55 -4.26
C GLY A 97 9.07 8.37 -5.69
N SER A 98 9.97 9.25 -6.14
CA SER A 98 10.60 9.16 -7.47
C SER A 98 11.45 7.88 -7.62
N GLU A 99 12.23 7.53 -6.61
CA GLU A 99 12.98 6.27 -6.55
C GLU A 99 12.05 5.07 -6.62
N ARG A 100 10.93 5.11 -5.88
CA ARG A 100 9.96 4.02 -5.89
C ARG A 100 9.32 3.83 -7.27
N VAL A 101 8.95 4.91 -7.96
CA VAL A 101 8.43 4.84 -9.33
C VAL A 101 9.48 4.23 -10.27
N ARG A 102 10.74 4.67 -10.19
CA ARG A 102 11.84 4.08 -10.99
C ARG A 102 12.06 2.60 -10.68
N ALA A 103 11.99 2.19 -9.42
CA ALA A 103 12.18 0.81 -9.03
C ALA A 103 11.05 -0.12 -9.52
N LEU A 104 9.84 0.42 -9.72
CA LEU A 104 8.68 -0.35 -10.18
C LEU A 104 8.57 -0.38 -11.72
N TRP A 105 8.88 0.75 -12.38
CA TRP A 105 8.57 0.93 -13.81
C TRP A 105 9.69 1.61 -14.61
N GLY A 106 10.91 1.70 -14.06
CA GLY A 106 12.02 2.41 -14.71
C GLY A 106 12.48 1.80 -16.05
N ASP A 107 12.22 0.51 -16.25
CA ASP A 107 12.54 -0.20 -17.50
C ASP A 107 11.37 -0.20 -18.50
N ASP A 108 10.24 0.41 -18.17
CA ASP A 108 9.08 0.51 -19.07
C ASP A 108 9.05 1.88 -19.77
N GLU A 109 9.25 1.86 -21.10
CA GLU A 109 9.20 3.05 -21.95
C GLU A 109 7.81 3.73 -21.97
N GLN A 110 6.74 3.00 -21.60
CA GLN A 110 5.40 3.55 -21.49
C GLN A 110 5.19 4.36 -20.20
N VAL A 111 6.07 4.26 -19.19
CA VAL A 111 5.91 4.91 -17.89
C VAL A 111 7.01 5.93 -17.65
N GLN A 112 6.66 7.20 -17.80
CA GLN A 112 7.57 8.30 -17.53
C GLN A 112 7.35 8.89 -16.13
N HIS A 113 8.44 9.17 -15.41
CA HIS A 113 8.40 9.90 -14.14
C HIS A 113 8.87 11.36 -14.28
N VAL A 114 8.09 12.30 -13.74
CA VAL A 114 8.54 13.69 -13.49
C VAL A 114 8.09 14.20 -12.12
N TYR A 115 8.77 15.20 -11.56
CA TYR A 115 8.23 15.87 -10.38
C TYR A 115 6.98 16.68 -10.72
N ALA A 116 5.98 16.62 -9.85
CA ALA A 116 4.77 17.42 -10.00
C ALA A 116 5.13 18.93 -9.99
N PRO A 117 4.54 19.73 -10.90
CA PRO A 117 4.70 21.18 -10.84
C PRO A 117 4.10 21.69 -9.53
N TYR A 118 4.71 22.67 -8.87
CA TYR A 118 4.04 23.40 -7.81
C TYR A 118 2.73 24.00 -8.34
N ASP A 119 1.75 24.18 -7.45
CA ASP A 119 0.38 24.62 -7.80
C ASP A 119 0.30 26.10 -8.22
N LEU A 120 1.31 26.60 -8.93
CA LEU A 120 1.39 27.89 -9.57
C LEU A 120 0.71 27.80 -10.94
N PRO A 121 -0.15 28.77 -11.31
CA PRO A 121 -0.91 28.70 -12.56
C PRO A 121 -0.01 28.61 -13.79
N GLY A 122 1.15 29.28 -13.79
CA GLY A 122 2.13 29.17 -14.87
C GLY A 122 2.81 27.79 -14.97
N ALA A 123 3.20 27.20 -13.83
CA ALA A 123 3.86 25.89 -13.80
C ALA A 123 2.89 24.77 -14.19
N VAL A 124 1.71 24.74 -13.57
CA VAL A 124 0.61 23.84 -13.92
C VAL A 124 0.22 24.00 -15.40
N GLY A 125 0.08 25.24 -15.86
CA GLY A 125 -0.28 25.52 -17.25
C GLY A 125 0.72 24.93 -18.25
N ARG A 126 2.02 25.06 -17.99
CA ARG A 126 3.07 24.45 -18.82
C ARG A 126 3.06 22.92 -18.75
N PHE A 127 2.92 22.34 -17.55
CA PHE A 127 2.80 20.89 -17.38
C PHE A 127 1.63 20.31 -18.20
N LEU A 128 0.42 20.84 -18.03
CA LEU A 128 -0.75 20.34 -18.74
C LEU A 128 -0.66 20.56 -20.26
N SER A 129 0.05 21.59 -20.70
CA SER A 129 0.23 21.87 -22.14
C SER A 129 1.34 21.02 -22.78
N HIS A 130 2.35 20.64 -21.99
CA HIS A 130 3.43 19.75 -22.40
C HIS A 130 2.94 18.30 -22.43
N PHE A 131 2.30 17.80 -21.36
CA PHE A 131 1.90 16.40 -21.25
C PHE A 131 0.52 16.07 -21.81
N ARG A 132 -0.40 17.04 -21.88
CA ARG A 132 -1.74 16.91 -22.46
C ARG A 132 -2.46 15.58 -22.10
N PRO A 133 -2.61 15.28 -20.79
CA PRO A 133 -3.15 13.99 -20.36
C PRO A 133 -4.58 13.77 -20.85
N GLY A 134 -4.89 12.54 -21.25
CA GLY A 134 -6.27 12.11 -21.54
C GLY A 134 -7.12 12.05 -20.29
N VAL A 135 -6.57 11.53 -19.20
CA VAL A 135 -7.20 11.48 -17.87
C VAL A 135 -6.18 11.82 -16.77
N ALA A 136 -6.64 12.47 -15.69
CA ALA A 136 -5.85 12.75 -14.50
C ALA A 136 -6.32 11.92 -13.31
N LEU A 137 -5.43 11.13 -12.71
CA LEU A 137 -5.65 10.28 -11.56
C LEU A 137 -4.85 10.82 -10.38
N VAL A 138 -5.53 11.28 -9.33
CA VAL A 138 -4.90 11.88 -8.15
C VAL A 138 -5.04 10.94 -6.96
N MET A 139 -3.94 10.57 -6.32
CA MET A 139 -3.97 9.66 -5.16
C MET A 139 -4.36 10.39 -3.87
N GLU A 140 -5.13 9.71 -3.04
CA GLU A 140 -5.52 10.11 -1.68
C GLU A 140 -6.19 11.50 -1.59
N THR A 141 -5.50 12.55 -1.11
CA THR A 141 -6.12 13.85 -0.84
C THR A 141 -5.23 15.01 -1.26
N GLU A 142 -4.99 15.13 -2.56
CA GLU A 142 -4.20 16.22 -3.15
C GLU A 142 -5.10 17.22 -3.88
N LEU A 143 -5.85 18.00 -3.08
CA LEU A 143 -6.78 19.01 -3.57
C LEU A 143 -6.05 20.31 -3.92
N TRP A 144 -5.42 20.34 -5.09
CA TRP A 144 -4.61 21.45 -5.59
C TRP A 144 -5.45 22.33 -6.54
N PRO A 145 -5.90 23.53 -6.10
CA PRO A 145 -6.83 24.35 -6.87
C PRO A 145 -6.36 24.67 -8.29
N ASN A 146 -5.12 25.13 -8.48
CA ASN A 146 -4.69 25.54 -9.82
C ASN A 146 -4.56 24.36 -10.78
N LEU A 147 -4.11 23.22 -10.27
CA LEU A 147 -4.04 21.93 -10.97
C LEU A 147 -5.41 21.45 -11.40
N LEU A 148 -6.35 21.29 -10.46
CA LEU A 148 -7.68 20.74 -10.74
C LEU A 148 -8.54 21.70 -11.59
N PHE A 149 -8.49 23.01 -11.32
CA PHE A 149 -9.10 23.99 -12.23
C PHE A 149 -8.40 23.98 -13.61
N GLY A 150 -7.09 23.75 -13.65
CA GLY A 150 -6.31 23.65 -14.88
C GLY A 150 -6.71 22.46 -15.76
N CYS A 151 -7.00 21.31 -15.14
CA CYS A 151 -7.55 20.13 -15.80
C CYS A 151 -8.94 20.42 -16.36
N ARG A 152 -9.86 20.92 -15.53
CA ARG A 152 -11.21 21.30 -15.97
C ARG A 152 -11.20 22.29 -17.12
N ASP A 153 -10.37 23.33 -17.02
CA ASP A 153 -10.26 24.38 -18.03
C ASP A 153 -9.77 23.86 -19.40
N ARG A 154 -9.16 22.66 -19.43
CA ARG A 154 -8.69 21.97 -20.64
C ARG A 154 -9.55 20.76 -21.01
N GLY A 155 -10.64 20.51 -20.29
CA GLY A 155 -11.51 19.35 -20.52
C GLY A 155 -10.89 18.00 -20.11
N ILE A 156 -9.89 18.01 -19.23
CA ILE A 156 -9.23 16.78 -18.75
C ILE A 156 -10.06 16.20 -17.58
N PRO A 157 -10.70 15.03 -17.74
CA PRO A 157 -11.40 14.37 -16.64
C PRO A 157 -10.42 14.04 -15.52
N SER A 158 -10.79 14.39 -14.29
CA SER A 158 -9.96 14.22 -13.12
C SER A 158 -10.66 13.33 -12.10
N TYR A 159 -9.91 12.37 -11.55
CA TYR A 159 -10.37 11.40 -10.56
C TYR A 159 -9.52 11.51 -9.31
N ILE A 160 -10.13 11.31 -8.14
CA ILE A 160 -9.38 11.04 -6.91
C ILE A 160 -9.51 9.57 -6.58
N LEU A 161 -8.38 8.86 -6.49
CA LEU A 161 -8.29 7.45 -6.18
C LEU A 161 -7.90 7.22 -4.73
N ASN A 162 -8.45 6.18 -4.11
CA ASN A 162 -8.16 5.82 -2.73
C ASN A 162 -8.32 7.01 -1.76
N ALA A 163 -9.37 7.81 -1.96
CA ALA A 163 -9.57 9.11 -1.33
C ALA A 163 -9.77 8.99 0.19
N ARG A 164 -9.00 9.78 0.96
CA ARG A 164 -8.99 9.71 2.42
C ARG A 164 -8.91 11.08 3.07
N LEU A 165 -10.04 11.56 3.57
CA LEU A 165 -10.09 12.85 4.22
C LEU A 165 -10.20 12.68 5.74
N SER A 166 -9.13 12.97 6.49
CA SER A 166 -9.18 12.96 7.95
C SER A 166 -10.04 14.11 8.49
N ALA A 167 -10.59 13.98 9.70
CA ALA A 167 -11.32 15.08 10.35
C ALA A 167 -10.43 16.33 10.54
N ARG A 168 -9.12 16.15 10.76
CA ARG A 168 -8.15 17.25 10.84
C ARG A 168 -8.01 17.95 9.49
N SER A 169 -7.83 17.18 8.43
CA SER A 169 -7.70 17.71 7.06
C SER A 169 -8.97 18.45 6.63
N LEU A 170 -10.16 17.91 6.94
CA LEU A 170 -11.43 18.58 6.69
C LEU A 170 -11.50 19.95 7.35
N ARG A 171 -11.09 20.07 8.62
CA ARG A 171 -11.03 21.37 9.31
C ARG A 171 -10.07 22.33 8.63
N GLY A 172 -8.89 21.86 8.22
CA GLY A 172 -7.92 22.66 7.48
C GLY A 172 -8.48 23.20 6.16
N TYR A 173 -9.07 22.34 5.33
CA TYR A 173 -9.69 22.76 4.08
C TYR A 173 -10.91 23.64 4.27
N SER A 174 -11.62 23.51 5.41
CA SER A 174 -12.80 24.32 5.71
C SER A 174 -12.48 25.82 5.85
N VAL A 175 -11.22 26.19 6.13
CA VAL A 175 -10.78 27.60 6.18
C VAL A 175 -10.94 28.29 4.82
N LEU A 176 -10.67 27.56 3.72
CA LEU A 176 -10.81 28.04 2.35
C LEU A 176 -11.99 27.35 1.63
N ARG A 177 -13.03 26.97 2.38
CA ARG A 177 -14.17 26.20 1.87
C ARG A 177 -14.76 26.75 0.56
N PRO A 178 -14.96 28.07 0.37
CA PRO A 178 -15.51 28.58 -0.89
C PRO A 178 -14.66 28.25 -2.13
N LEU A 179 -13.34 28.22 -2.00
CA LEU A 179 -12.41 27.83 -3.06
C LEU A 179 -12.38 26.31 -3.20
N ILE A 180 -12.15 25.60 -2.09
CA ILE A 180 -11.99 24.14 -2.10
C ILE A 180 -13.27 23.44 -2.56
N ALA A 181 -14.46 23.88 -2.13
CA ALA A 181 -15.72 23.31 -2.62
C ALA A 181 -15.87 23.47 -4.13
N ARG A 182 -15.45 24.61 -4.70
CA ARG A 182 -15.45 24.83 -6.15
C ARG A 182 -14.43 23.94 -6.85
N THR A 183 -13.25 23.77 -6.27
CA THR A 183 -12.20 22.86 -6.75
C THR A 183 -12.68 21.41 -6.74
N VAL A 184 -13.29 20.95 -5.65
CA VAL A 184 -13.77 19.57 -5.53
C VAL A 184 -14.85 19.26 -6.56
N ARG A 185 -15.74 20.20 -6.85
CA ARG A 185 -16.77 20.05 -7.90
C ARG A 185 -16.21 19.89 -9.30
N THR A 186 -14.93 20.20 -9.55
CA THR A 186 -14.32 19.97 -10.86
C THR A 186 -13.88 18.52 -11.09
N ILE A 187 -13.90 17.70 -10.04
CA ILE A 187 -13.51 16.29 -10.10
C ILE A 187 -14.67 15.49 -10.67
N LYS A 188 -14.41 14.57 -11.60
CA LYS A 188 -15.44 13.73 -12.21
C LYS A 188 -15.96 12.69 -11.22
N ARG A 189 -15.06 11.90 -10.61
CA ARG A 189 -15.39 10.96 -9.54
C ARG A 189 -14.31 10.90 -8.45
N ILE A 190 -14.72 10.54 -7.24
CA ILE A 190 -13.92 10.39 -6.04
C ILE A 190 -14.16 8.98 -5.49
N ALA A 191 -13.15 8.13 -5.60
CA ALA A 191 -13.12 6.77 -5.08
C ALA A 191 -12.68 6.79 -3.61
N ALA A 192 -13.63 6.92 -2.69
CA ALA A 192 -13.38 7.00 -1.25
C ALA A 192 -12.98 5.65 -0.65
N GLN A 193 -12.07 5.68 0.33
CA GLN A 193 -11.64 4.49 1.09
C GLN A 193 -12.73 3.92 2.00
N SER A 194 -13.71 4.74 2.38
CA SER A 194 -14.78 4.37 3.30
C SER A 194 -15.97 5.32 3.17
N ALA A 195 -17.14 4.86 3.61
CA ALA A 195 -18.34 5.70 3.76
C ALA A 195 -18.10 6.96 4.62
N ALA A 196 -17.19 6.89 5.61
CA ALA A 196 -16.85 8.05 6.43
C ALA A 196 -16.05 9.10 5.65
N ASP A 197 -15.10 8.66 4.82
CA ASP A 197 -14.36 9.54 3.92
C ASP A 197 -15.28 10.12 2.86
N ALA A 198 -16.18 9.31 2.30
CA ALA A 198 -17.17 9.75 1.32
C ALA A 198 -18.02 10.91 1.85
N ARG A 199 -18.58 10.77 3.07
CA ARG A 199 -19.34 11.84 3.74
C ARG A 199 -18.50 13.11 3.94
N ARG A 200 -17.22 12.99 4.28
CA ARG A 200 -16.36 14.18 4.48
C ARG A 200 -16.08 14.90 3.16
N PHE A 201 -15.91 14.19 2.05
CA PHE A 201 -15.80 14.82 0.73
C PHE A 201 -17.10 15.54 0.32
N GLN A 202 -18.26 14.96 0.63
CA GLN A 202 -19.56 15.64 0.42
C GLN A 202 -19.67 16.93 1.26
N VAL A 203 -19.29 16.89 2.54
CA VAL A 203 -19.23 18.10 3.39
C VAL A 203 -18.28 19.15 2.80
N LEU A 204 -17.17 18.71 2.22
CA LEU A 204 -16.18 19.59 1.62
C LEU A 204 -16.66 20.27 0.33
N GLY A 205 -17.64 19.69 -0.36
CA GLY A 205 -18.34 20.29 -1.49
C GLY A 205 -18.54 19.38 -2.70
N ALA A 206 -18.17 18.09 -2.61
CA ALA A 206 -18.46 17.11 -3.64
C ALA A 206 -19.98 16.84 -3.70
N ASP A 207 -20.50 16.70 -4.90
CA ASP A 207 -21.86 16.22 -5.10
C ASP A 207 -21.95 14.73 -4.74
N SER A 208 -23.10 14.26 -4.28
CA SER A 208 -23.26 12.87 -3.83
C SER A 208 -22.93 11.85 -4.91
N GLU A 209 -23.27 12.17 -6.16
CA GLU A 209 -22.97 11.33 -7.31
C GLU A 209 -21.47 11.29 -7.62
N GLN A 210 -20.71 12.35 -7.32
CA GLN A 210 -19.27 12.35 -7.56
C GLN A 210 -18.52 11.36 -6.67
N VAL A 211 -19.10 10.92 -5.55
CA VAL A 211 -18.38 10.15 -4.53
C VAL A 211 -18.86 8.72 -4.49
N LEU A 212 -17.94 7.78 -4.73
CA LEU A 212 -18.18 6.34 -4.66
C LEU A 212 -17.36 5.75 -3.52
N ASP A 213 -17.96 4.91 -2.69
CA ASP A 213 -17.21 4.09 -1.74
C ASP A 213 -16.62 2.90 -2.49
N THR A 214 -15.35 3.02 -2.86
CA THR A 214 -14.62 1.96 -3.57
C THR A 214 -13.89 1.05 -2.61
N GLY A 215 -13.79 1.37 -1.32
CA GLY A 215 -12.88 0.69 -0.41
C GLY A 215 -11.42 1.09 -0.65
N ASN A 216 -10.52 0.53 0.16
CA ASN A 216 -9.12 0.94 0.20
C ASN A 216 -8.24 0.01 -0.65
N LEU A 217 -7.58 0.58 -1.66
CA LEU A 217 -6.67 -0.15 -2.57
C LEU A 217 -5.56 -0.89 -1.83
N LYS A 218 -5.10 -0.35 -0.69
CA LYS A 218 -4.06 -1.00 0.13
C LYS A 218 -4.52 -2.34 0.69
N PHE A 219 -5.82 -2.55 0.85
CA PHE A 219 -6.44 -3.75 1.44
C PHE A 219 -7.02 -4.71 0.40
N ASP A 220 -6.88 -4.42 -0.90
CA ASP A 220 -7.35 -5.32 -1.95
C ASP A 220 -6.36 -6.46 -2.17
N ILE A 221 -6.44 -7.46 -1.31
CA ILE A 221 -5.63 -8.68 -1.39
C ILE A 221 -6.41 -9.77 -2.11
N ALA A 222 -5.85 -10.26 -3.21
CA ALA A 222 -6.39 -11.42 -3.91
C ALA A 222 -6.09 -12.70 -3.11
N VAL A 223 -7.13 -13.32 -2.56
CA VAL A 223 -7.02 -14.64 -1.93
C VAL A 223 -6.85 -15.70 -3.03
N PRO A 224 -5.87 -16.64 -2.92
CA PRO A 224 -5.65 -17.67 -3.92
C PRO A 224 -6.93 -18.45 -4.24
N PRO A 225 -7.21 -18.73 -5.54
CA PRO A 225 -8.26 -19.67 -5.88
C PRO A 225 -7.91 -21.03 -5.28
N HIS A 226 -8.91 -21.72 -4.70
CA HIS A 226 -8.74 -23.02 -4.02
C HIS A 226 -8.02 -23.00 -2.65
N LEU A 227 -7.96 -21.85 -1.96
CA LEU A 227 -7.44 -21.79 -0.58
C LEU A 227 -8.06 -22.85 0.34
N ASP A 228 -9.39 -23.00 0.33
CA ASP A 228 -10.09 -23.96 1.19
C ASP A 228 -9.67 -25.41 0.92
N ALA A 229 -9.46 -25.76 -0.35
CA ALA A 229 -8.98 -27.09 -0.74
C ALA A 229 -7.53 -27.31 -0.31
N PHE A 230 -6.68 -26.29 -0.40
CA PHE A 230 -5.30 -26.34 0.08
C PHE A 230 -5.24 -26.56 1.60
N VAL A 231 -6.02 -25.79 2.38
CA VAL A 231 -6.07 -25.91 3.85
C VAL A 231 -6.65 -27.27 4.26
N ALA A 232 -7.70 -27.74 3.59
CA ALA A 232 -8.26 -29.07 3.84
C ALA A 232 -7.23 -30.19 3.55
N SER A 233 -6.49 -30.08 2.44
CA SER A 233 -5.44 -31.03 2.08
C SER A 233 -4.32 -31.04 3.11
N PHE A 234 -3.87 -29.85 3.55
CA PHE A 234 -2.88 -29.74 4.61
C PHE A 234 -3.35 -30.41 5.91
N GLY A 235 -4.59 -30.16 6.33
CA GLY A 235 -5.17 -30.76 7.53
C GLY A 235 -5.24 -32.28 7.49
N GLN A 236 -5.56 -32.86 6.33
CA GLN A 236 -5.56 -34.32 6.13
C GLN A 236 -4.15 -34.92 6.17
N GLN A 237 -3.15 -34.18 5.67
CA GLN A 237 -1.77 -34.65 5.55
C GLN A 237 -0.92 -34.37 6.79
N LEU A 238 -1.40 -33.55 7.73
CA LEU A 238 -0.72 -33.23 8.99
C LEU A 238 -0.41 -34.47 9.85
N GLY A 239 -1.06 -35.60 9.55
CA GLY A 239 -0.84 -36.91 10.17
C GLY A 239 -1.44 -37.06 11.57
N ARG A 240 -1.69 -35.95 12.27
CA ARG A 240 -2.41 -35.89 13.55
C ARG A 240 -2.94 -34.48 13.83
N PRO A 241 -4.01 -34.31 14.63
CA PRO A 241 -4.39 -33.00 15.16
C PRO A 241 -3.29 -32.45 16.08
N ARG A 242 -2.68 -31.32 15.70
CA ARG A 242 -1.64 -30.64 16.46
C ARG A 242 -1.68 -29.13 16.18
N PRO A 243 -1.26 -28.26 17.13
CA PRO A 243 -1.15 -26.85 16.86
C PRO A 243 -0.10 -26.56 15.79
N VAL A 244 -0.36 -25.55 14.96
CA VAL A 244 0.52 -25.12 13.88
C VAL A 244 0.72 -23.61 13.97
N TRP A 245 1.96 -23.16 13.95
CA TRP A 245 2.26 -21.73 13.80
C TRP A 245 3.18 -21.52 12.61
N ILE A 246 3.15 -20.30 12.05
CA ILE A 246 3.99 -19.93 10.92
C ILE A 246 4.90 -18.76 11.25
N ALA A 247 6.19 -18.91 10.98
CA ALA A 247 7.17 -17.82 10.94
C ALA A 247 7.39 -17.44 9.47
N ALA A 248 6.86 -16.29 9.06
CA ALA A 248 6.76 -15.91 7.66
C ALA A 248 7.58 -14.67 7.32
N SER A 249 8.18 -14.67 6.13
CA SER A 249 9.04 -13.60 5.61
C SER A 249 10.19 -13.24 6.56
N THR A 250 10.77 -14.24 7.23
CA THR A 250 11.89 -14.03 8.15
C THR A 250 13.17 -13.66 7.39
N HIS A 251 14.02 -12.85 7.99
CA HIS A 251 15.27 -12.40 7.41
C HIS A 251 16.51 -12.97 8.12
N GLU A 252 17.67 -12.74 7.50
CA GLU A 252 18.94 -12.88 8.20
C GLU A 252 18.93 -12.07 9.51
N GLY A 253 19.41 -12.69 10.58
CA GLY A 253 19.37 -12.12 11.93
C GLY A 253 18.09 -12.39 12.72
N GLU A 254 17.02 -12.90 12.10
CA GLU A 254 15.81 -13.34 12.83
C GLU A 254 15.75 -14.86 13.06
N GLU A 255 16.57 -15.64 12.34
CA GLU A 255 16.48 -17.10 12.32
C GLU A 255 16.73 -17.74 13.69
N ALA A 256 17.72 -17.22 14.43
CA ALA A 256 18.02 -17.68 15.79
C ALA A 256 16.87 -17.40 16.75
N ASP A 257 16.25 -16.21 16.66
CA ASP A 257 15.10 -15.84 17.47
C ASP A 257 13.89 -16.73 17.18
N VAL A 258 13.60 -16.99 15.91
CA VAL A 258 12.49 -17.84 15.47
C VAL A 258 12.65 -19.27 16.02
N ILE A 259 13.85 -19.84 15.96
CA ILE A 259 14.12 -21.17 16.50
C ILE A 259 14.02 -21.19 18.03
N ARG A 260 14.54 -20.17 18.71
CA ARG A 260 14.42 -20.01 20.17
C ARG A 260 12.95 -19.92 20.61
N ILE A 261 12.15 -19.14 19.89
CA ILE A 261 10.70 -19.04 20.08
C ILE A 261 10.06 -20.42 19.90
N HIS A 262 10.39 -21.14 18.83
CA HIS A 262 9.83 -22.47 18.59
C HIS A 262 10.12 -23.45 19.73
N GLN A 263 11.38 -23.53 20.16
CA GLN A 263 11.79 -24.39 21.27
C GLN A 263 11.06 -24.04 22.57
N ARG A 264 10.93 -22.75 22.87
CA ARG A 264 10.18 -22.27 24.04
C ARG A 264 8.72 -22.71 23.99
N LEU A 265 8.04 -22.51 22.86
CA LEU A 265 6.65 -22.93 22.69
C LEU A 265 6.49 -24.45 22.79
N ARG A 266 7.46 -25.23 22.30
CA ARG A 266 7.44 -26.70 22.39
C ARG A 266 7.51 -27.25 23.82
N GLN A 267 7.96 -26.47 24.80
CA GLN A 267 7.91 -26.88 26.20
C GLN A 267 6.45 -27.10 26.66
N GLN A 268 5.51 -26.30 26.16
CA GLN A 268 4.09 -26.44 26.45
C GLN A 268 3.34 -27.29 25.41
N TRP A 269 3.74 -27.22 24.14
CA TRP A 269 3.17 -28.04 23.06
C TRP A 269 4.26 -28.88 22.40
N PRO A 270 4.62 -30.06 22.95
CA PRO A 270 5.71 -30.89 22.42
C PRO A 270 5.53 -31.29 20.95
N GLN A 271 4.28 -31.33 20.49
CA GLN A 271 3.88 -31.65 19.12
C GLN A 271 3.61 -30.40 18.26
N LEU A 272 4.01 -29.19 18.67
CA LEU A 272 3.83 -27.98 17.87
C LEU A 272 4.57 -28.10 16.53
N LEU A 273 3.92 -27.78 15.41
CA LEU A 273 4.57 -27.66 14.10
C LEU A 273 4.91 -26.19 13.82
N MET A 274 6.16 -25.92 13.42
CA MET A 274 6.53 -24.65 12.81
C MET A 274 6.50 -24.77 11.29
N LEU A 275 5.68 -23.97 10.63
CA LEU A 275 5.83 -23.65 9.21
C LEU A 275 6.82 -22.48 9.12
N TRP A 276 7.90 -22.61 8.36
CA TRP A 276 8.92 -21.58 8.26
C TRP A 276 9.13 -21.13 6.83
N ALA A 277 8.81 -19.87 6.53
CA ALA A 277 9.00 -19.26 5.22
C ALA A 277 10.00 -18.09 5.30
N PRO A 278 11.31 -18.33 5.09
CA PRO A 278 12.28 -17.25 4.92
C PRO A 278 11.92 -16.33 3.75
N ARG A 279 12.28 -15.05 3.84
CA ARG A 279 11.97 -14.05 2.80
C ARG A 279 12.69 -14.33 1.48
N HIS A 280 13.91 -14.82 1.56
CA HIS A 280 14.83 -14.95 0.43
C HIS A 280 15.23 -16.42 0.19
N PRO A 281 15.21 -16.92 -1.07
CA PRO A 281 15.49 -18.33 -1.36
C PRO A 281 16.84 -18.85 -0.86
N GLU A 282 17.87 -18.02 -0.87
CA GLU A 282 19.20 -18.34 -0.38
C GLU A 282 19.22 -18.65 1.13
N ARG A 283 18.17 -18.28 1.88
CA ARG A 283 18.03 -18.57 3.31
C ARG A 283 17.35 -19.91 3.60
N PHE A 284 16.72 -20.56 2.61
CA PHE A 284 16.03 -21.84 2.84
C PHE A 284 16.96 -22.93 3.38
N PRO A 285 18.18 -23.14 2.81
CA PRO A 285 19.12 -24.12 3.37
C PRO A 285 19.54 -23.75 4.79
N LYS A 286 19.75 -22.46 5.07
CA LYS A 286 20.19 -22.00 6.39
C LYS A 286 19.15 -22.24 7.47
N ALA A 287 17.88 -22.04 7.17
CA ALA A 287 16.78 -22.35 8.07
C ALA A 287 16.72 -23.85 8.41
N LEU A 288 16.96 -24.73 7.43
CA LEU A 288 17.01 -26.18 7.64
C LEU A 288 18.19 -26.59 8.51
N GLU A 289 19.39 -26.11 8.20
CA GLU A 289 20.60 -26.37 8.98
C GLU A 289 20.42 -25.96 10.43
N LEU A 290 19.94 -24.73 10.67
CA LEU A 290 19.76 -24.21 12.03
C LEU A 290 18.74 -25.04 12.83
N ALA A 291 17.64 -25.46 12.20
CA ALA A 291 16.66 -26.31 12.86
C ALA A 291 17.22 -27.70 13.17
N ALA A 292 17.96 -28.31 12.24
CA ALA A 292 18.59 -29.62 12.41
C ALA A 292 19.67 -29.61 13.49
N GLU A 293 20.48 -28.56 13.57
CA GLU A 293 21.50 -28.35 14.63
C GLU A 293 20.88 -28.32 16.03
N GLN A 294 19.62 -27.90 16.14
CA GLN A 294 18.84 -27.93 17.39
C GLN A 294 18.15 -29.27 17.66
N GLY A 295 18.42 -30.30 16.86
CA GLY A 295 17.81 -31.63 16.99
C GLY A 295 16.34 -31.70 16.56
N LEU A 296 15.85 -30.70 15.81
CA LEU A 296 14.47 -30.68 15.31
C LEU A 296 14.37 -31.50 14.02
N ARG A 297 13.27 -32.22 13.85
CA ARG A 297 13.01 -32.94 12.59
C ARG A 297 12.50 -31.98 11.53
N THR A 298 13.24 -31.86 10.43
CA THR A 298 12.96 -30.90 9.36
C THR A 298 12.42 -31.57 8.10
N ALA A 299 11.50 -30.92 7.40
CA ALA A 299 11.07 -31.27 6.05
C ALA A 299 10.87 -29.99 5.21
N THR A 300 10.76 -30.13 3.88
CA THR A 300 10.55 -29.00 2.97
C THR A 300 9.35 -29.21 2.05
N ARG A 301 8.80 -28.09 1.57
CA ARG A 301 7.69 -28.11 0.60
C ARG A 301 8.10 -28.76 -0.72
N ARG A 302 9.29 -28.46 -1.26
CA ARG A 302 9.75 -29.05 -2.53
C ARG A 302 9.96 -30.56 -2.46
N LEU A 303 10.49 -31.08 -1.35
CA LEU A 303 10.88 -32.49 -1.26
C LEU A 303 9.73 -33.39 -0.80
N GLN A 304 8.96 -32.99 0.20
CA GLN A 304 7.93 -33.84 0.81
C GLN A 304 6.50 -33.45 0.44
N GLN A 305 6.30 -32.28 -0.20
CA GLN A 305 4.99 -31.66 -0.43
C GLN A 305 4.29 -31.24 0.87
N TRP A 306 4.16 -32.12 1.87
CA TRP A 306 3.49 -31.86 3.15
C TRP A 306 4.34 -32.31 4.34
N PRO A 307 4.15 -31.70 5.54
CA PRO A 307 4.80 -32.18 6.75
C PRO A 307 4.28 -33.56 7.15
N GLN A 308 5.16 -34.39 7.70
CA GLN A 308 4.78 -35.68 8.29
C GLN A 308 4.41 -35.52 9.77
N ALA A 309 3.81 -36.55 10.37
CA ALA A 309 3.32 -36.52 11.75
C ALA A 309 4.42 -36.17 12.78
N ASP A 310 5.67 -36.51 12.50
CA ASP A 310 6.83 -36.28 13.34
C ASP A 310 7.69 -35.09 12.90
N THR A 311 7.33 -34.37 11.83
CA THR A 311 8.01 -33.14 11.42
C THR A 311 7.83 -32.07 12.50
N ASP A 312 8.92 -31.46 12.95
CA ASP A 312 8.90 -30.34 13.90
C ASP A 312 8.90 -28.99 13.18
N VAL A 313 9.71 -28.89 12.11
CA VAL A 313 9.89 -27.70 11.30
C VAL A 313 9.69 -28.04 9.82
N PHE A 314 8.76 -27.35 9.17
CA PHE A 314 8.47 -27.50 7.75
C PHE A 314 8.84 -26.21 7.02
N VAL A 315 9.93 -26.25 6.25
CA VAL A 315 10.41 -25.09 5.51
C VAL A 315 9.67 -24.96 4.19
N ILE A 316 9.02 -23.82 3.99
CA ILE A 316 8.32 -23.46 2.76
C ILE A 316 9.36 -22.88 1.80
N ASP A 317 10.02 -23.76 1.05
CA ASP A 317 11.10 -23.46 0.10
C ASP A 317 10.59 -23.18 -1.33
N THR A 318 9.32 -22.79 -1.46
CA THR A 318 8.65 -22.44 -2.72
C THR A 318 8.14 -21.00 -2.69
N LEU A 319 8.00 -20.40 -3.87
CA LEU A 319 7.50 -19.02 -4.02
C LEU A 319 6.01 -19.05 -4.38
N GLY A 320 5.28 -18.03 -3.92
CA GLY A 320 3.86 -17.83 -4.28
C GLY A 320 2.84 -18.62 -3.46
N GLU A 321 3.26 -19.49 -2.54
CA GLU A 321 2.35 -20.30 -1.72
C GLU A 321 2.13 -19.75 -0.29
N LEU A 322 2.81 -18.66 0.09
CA LEU A 322 2.84 -18.16 1.47
C LEU A 322 1.44 -17.89 2.04
N MET A 323 0.58 -17.26 1.24
CA MET A 323 -0.79 -16.93 1.67
C MET A 323 -1.63 -18.17 1.97
N ALA A 324 -1.42 -19.26 1.24
CA ALA A 324 -2.10 -20.52 1.51
C ALA A 324 -1.61 -21.15 2.83
N PHE A 325 -0.30 -21.08 3.10
CA PHE A 325 0.28 -21.57 4.35
C PHE A 325 -0.10 -20.73 5.58
N TYR A 326 -0.36 -19.42 5.44
CA TYR A 326 -1.00 -18.67 6.53
C TYR A 326 -2.34 -19.30 6.91
N GLY A 327 -3.17 -19.67 5.93
CA GLY A 327 -4.47 -20.30 6.15
C GLY A 327 -4.38 -21.68 6.83
N CYS A 328 -3.21 -22.33 6.80
CA CYS A 328 -2.94 -23.59 7.47
C CYS A 328 -2.50 -23.45 8.94
N ALA A 329 -2.17 -22.24 9.39
CA ALA A 329 -1.64 -21.98 10.73
C ALA A 329 -2.70 -21.43 11.69
N ASP A 330 -2.58 -21.78 12.97
CA ASP A 330 -3.36 -21.18 14.06
C ASP A 330 -2.97 -19.72 14.32
N VAL A 331 -1.66 -19.45 14.26
CA VAL A 331 -1.07 -18.14 14.54
C VAL A 331 0.15 -17.90 13.65
N ALA A 332 0.37 -16.65 13.25
CA ALA A 332 1.46 -16.21 12.41
C ALA A 332 2.36 -15.22 13.15
N PHE A 333 3.67 -15.37 12.96
CA PHE A 333 4.66 -14.31 13.14
C PHE A 333 5.08 -13.79 11.77
N VAL A 334 4.97 -12.47 11.55
CA VAL A 334 5.45 -11.82 10.33
C VAL A 334 6.80 -11.14 10.60
N GLY A 335 7.85 -11.70 10.00
CA GLY A 335 9.24 -11.28 10.12
C GLY A 335 9.58 -9.99 9.39
N GLY A 336 10.88 -9.73 9.23
CA GLY A 336 11.42 -8.41 8.88
C GLY A 336 11.12 -7.35 9.94
N SER A 337 10.75 -7.78 11.14
CA SER A 337 10.10 -6.97 12.16
C SER A 337 10.81 -7.04 13.52
N LEU A 338 11.61 -8.08 13.78
CA LEU A 338 12.54 -8.16 14.92
C LEU A 338 13.88 -7.48 14.60
N GLN A 339 14.20 -7.36 13.32
CA GLN A 339 15.32 -6.56 12.82
C GLN A 339 14.82 -5.25 12.20
N ALA A 340 15.69 -4.25 12.09
CA ALA A 340 15.37 -2.91 11.57
C ALA A 340 15.13 -2.85 10.05
N ILE A 341 14.44 -3.84 9.49
CA ILE A 341 14.15 -4.02 8.06
C ILE A 341 12.86 -3.30 7.65
N GLY A 342 11.87 -3.24 8.55
CA GLY A 342 10.67 -2.41 8.41
C GLY A 342 9.35 -3.14 8.23
N GLY A 343 9.36 -4.46 8.42
CA GLY A 343 8.19 -5.34 8.38
C GLY A 343 7.91 -5.87 6.98
N HIS A 344 6.94 -6.79 6.91
CA HIS A 344 6.41 -7.36 5.66
C HIS A 344 4.88 -7.27 5.61
N ASN A 345 4.29 -7.87 4.59
CA ASN A 345 2.87 -7.81 4.31
C ASN A 345 2.03 -8.45 5.44
N LEU A 346 1.42 -7.59 6.26
CA LEU A 346 0.51 -7.98 7.35
C LEU A 346 -0.92 -8.29 6.87
N LEU A 347 -1.25 -7.98 5.60
CA LEU A 347 -2.61 -8.14 5.08
C LEU A 347 -2.87 -9.55 4.58
N GLU A 348 -1.85 -10.29 4.12
CA GLU A 348 -1.98 -11.70 3.73
C GLU A 348 -2.54 -12.58 4.86
N PRO A 349 -1.95 -12.61 6.08
CA PRO A 349 -2.52 -13.41 7.17
C PRO A 349 -3.87 -12.87 7.63
N ALA A 350 -4.09 -11.55 7.63
CA ALA A 350 -5.39 -10.96 7.96
C ALA A 350 -6.50 -11.38 6.98
N ALA A 351 -6.17 -11.46 5.68
CA ALA A 351 -7.11 -11.81 4.62
C ALA A 351 -7.59 -13.27 4.71
N VAL A 352 -6.69 -14.19 5.07
CA VAL A 352 -7.04 -15.61 5.27
C VAL A 352 -7.52 -15.92 6.69
N GLY A 353 -7.45 -14.95 7.60
CA GLY A 353 -7.93 -15.06 8.98
C GLY A 353 -7.00 -15.85 9.90
N THR A 354 -5.71 -15.53 9.84
CA THR A 354 -4.70 -16.04 10.76
C THR A 354 -4.36 -14.97 11.79
N ALA A 355 -4.46 -15.31 13.08
CA ALA A 355 -4.06 -14.41 14.16
C ALA A 355 -2.58 -14.04 14.00
N THR A 356 -2.23 -12.75 14.09
CA THR A 356 -0.92 -12.25 13.64
C THR A 356 -0.15 -11.50 14.72
N VAL A 357 1.08 -11.91 14.97
CA VAL A 357 2.06 -11.23 15.83
C VAL A 357 3.21 -10.71 14.97
N THR A 358 3.80 -9.60 15.36
CA THR A 358 5.00 -9.04 14.70
C THR A 358 5.92 -8.37 15.71
N GLY A 359 7.16 -8.08 15.31
CA GLY A 359 8.12 -7.31 16.10
C GLY A 359 7.94 -5.80 15.96
N PRO A 360 8.78 -4.98 16.62
CA PRO A 360 8.58 -3.53 16.72
C PRO A 360 8.89 -2.76 15.42
N HIS A 361 9.65 -3.33 14.49
CA HIS A 361 10.16 -2.61 13.32
C HIS A 361 9.17 -2.67 12.14
N LEU A 362 8.23 -1.73 12.10
CA LEU A 362 7.12 -1.71 11.12
C LEU A 362 7.11 -0.46 10.21
N HIS A 363 8.25 0.21 10.02
CA HIS A 363 8.27 1.52 9.35
C HIS A 363 7.78 1.49 7.89
N ASN A 364 7.92 0.37 7.16
CA ASN A 364 7.39 0.22 5.80
C ASN A 364 5.87 -0.07 5.78
N PHE A 365 5.32 -0.57 6.90
CA PHE A 365 3.93 -0.98 7.05
C PHE A 365 3.19 -0.20 8.14
N ALA A 366 3.70 0.96 8.56
CA ALA A 366 3.25 1.68 9.76
C ALA A 366 1.76 2.04 9.75
N GLU A 367 1.21 2.40 8.58
CA GLU A 367 -0.23 2.68 8.47
C GLU A 367 -1.07 1.39 8.59
N ILE A 368 -0.64 0.33 7.90
CA ILE A 368 -1.35 -0.95 7.88
C ILE A 368 -1.32 -1.57 9.28
N SER A 369 -0.16 -1.60 9.93
CA SER A 369 0.00 -2.13 11.28
C SER A 369 -0.84 -1.36 12.30
N LYS A 370 -0.87 -0.03 12.20
CA LYS A 370 -1.73 0.80 13.04
C LYS A 370 -3.21 0.43 12.88
N ARG A 371 -3.71 0.31 11.65
CA ARG A 371 -5.11 -0.04 11.39
C ARG A 371 -5.46 -1.44 11.86
N LEU A 372 -4.58 -2.42 11.63
CA LEU A 372 -4.78 -3.79 12.13
C LEU A 372 -4.77 -3.82 13.66
N LYS A 373 -3.86 -3.09 14.32
CA LYS A 373 -3.81 -3.00 15.78
C LYS A 373 -5.07 -2.33 16.35
N GLU A 374 -5.51 -1.22 15.76
CA GLU A 374 -6.75 -0.53 16.16
C GLU A 374 -7.99 -1.42 15.98
N ALA A 375 -8.00 -2.30 14.99
CA ALA A 375 -9.05 -3.29 14.78
C ALA A 375 -8.97 -4.50 15.71
N GLY A 376 -7.88 -4.67 16.48
CA GLY A 376 -7.64 -5.87 17.28
C GLY A 376 -7.19 -7.09 16.46
N ALA A 377 -6.65 -6.87 15.26
CA ALA A 377 -6.20 -7.90 14.31
C ALA A 377 -4.68 -8.12 14.30
N LEU A 378 -3.91 -7.34 15.06
CA LEU A 378 -2.45 -7.42 15.14
C LEU A 378 -1.95 -7.16 16.56
N GLU A 379 -1.05 -8.01 17.04
CA GLU A 379 -0.28 -7.79 18.27
C GLU A 379 1.18 -7.50 17.91
N VAL A 380 1.83 -6.61 18.67
CA VAL A 380 3.21 -6.17 18.41
C VAL A 380 4.05 -6.41 19.66
N GLY A 381 5.00 -7.33 19.56
CA GLY A 381 6.00 -7.58 20.60
C GLY A 381 7.13 -6.55 20.53
N ALA A 382 7.66 -6.15 21.68
CA ALA A 382 8.78 -5.21 21.76
C ALA A 382 10.12 -5.85 21.36
N ASP A 383 10.23 -7.16 21.50
CA ASP A 383 11.39 -7.99 21.20
C ASP A 383 10.95 -9.43 20.95
N ALA A 384 11.92 -10.33 20.72
CA ALA A 384 11.65 -11.73 20.44
C ALA A 384 10.98 -12.48 21.60
N ASP A 385 11.25 -12.09 22.86
CA ASP A 385 10.64 -12.73 24.03
C ASP A 385 9.18 -12.30 24.20
N ALA A 386 8.88 -11.02 23.99
CA ALA A 386 7.50 -10.52 23.94
C ALA A 386 6.70 -11.13 22.77
N VAL A 387 7.33 -11.34 21.60
CA VAL A 387 6.70 -12.07 20.49
C VAL A 387 6.39 -13.52 20.91
N ALA A 388 7.32 -14.20 21.60
CA ALA A 388 7.08 -15.55 22.10
C ALA A 388 5.89 -15.61 23.07
N ASP A 389 5.79 -14.66 23.99
CA ASP A 389 4.70 -14.57 24.97
C ASP A 389 3.34 -14.39 24.28
N LEU A 390 3.27 -13.51 23.28
CA LEU A 390 2.05 -13.25 22.51
C LEU A 390 1.63 -14.49 21.70
N LEU A 391 2.59 -15.17 21.06
CA LEU A 391 2.32 -16.42 20.36
C LEU A 391 1.82 -17.51 21.31
N GLN A 392 2.42 -17.63 22.50
CA GLN A 392 2.01 -18.57 23.54
C GLN A 392 0.58 -18.30 24.01
N GLN A 393 0.23 -17.03 24.30
CA GLN A 393 -1.14 -16.64 24.67
C GLN A 393 -2.14 -17.00 23.57
N LEU A 394 -1.84 -16.64 22.32
CA LEU A 394 -2.72 -16.95 21.20
C LEU A 394 -2.88 -18.46 21.02
N LEU A 395 -1.82 -19.26 21.09
CA LEU A 395 -1.91 -20.72 21.02
C LEU A 395 -2.76 -21.33 22.16
N ALA A 396 -2.70 -20.75 23.37
CA ALA A 396 -3.48 -21.19 24.52
C ALA A 396 -4.97 -20.77 24.46
N GLU A 397 -5.30 -19.70 23.77
CA GLU A 397 -6.64 -19.09 23.78
C GLU A 397 -7.32 -19.08 22.39
N PRO A 398 -7.99 -20.17 21.96
CA PRO A 398 -8.65 -20.24 20.66
C PRO A 398 -9.68 -19.14 20.41
N GLY A 399 -10.42 -18.72 21.45
CA GLY A 399 -11.40 -17.64 21.35
C GLY A 399 -10.76 -16.29 20.97
N ARG A 400 -9.62 -15.95 21.58
CA ARG A 400 -8.85 -14.74 21.24
C ARG A 400 -8.31 -14.81 19.82
N ARG A 401 -7.81 -15.98 19.39
CA ARG A 401 -7.38 -16.18 17.98
C ARG A 401 -8.51 -15.94 17.00
N GLN A 402 -9.69 -16.50 17.26
CA GLN A 402 -10.86 -16.36 16.38
C GLN A 402 -11.33 -14.90 16.28
N GLN A 403 -11.38 -14.18 17.41
CA GLN A 403 -11.72 -12.76 17.43
C GLN A 403 -10.73 -11.93 16.59
N MET A 404 -9.43 -12.15 16.78
CA MET A 404 -8.37 -11.48 16.05
C MET A 404 -8.41 -11.77 14.55
N ALA A 405 -8.61 -13.05 14.18
CA ALA A 405 -8.79 -13.48 12.79
C ALA A 405 -10.02 -12.84 12.14
N GLN A 406 -11.15 -12.77 12.85
CA GLN A 406 -12.38 -12.15 12.37
C GLN A 406 -12.19 -10.65 12.14
N ALA A 407 -11.54 -9.95 13.07
CA ALA A 407 -11.22 -8.54 12.92
C ALA A 407 -10.33 -8.28 11.69
N GLY A 408 -9.31 -9.11 11.47
CA GLY A 408 -8.44 -9.04 10.29
C GLY A 408 -9.21 -9.23 8.98
N ARG A 409 -10.04 -10.29 8.91
CA ARG A 409 -10.89 -10.56 7.73
C ARG A 409 -11.85 -9.42 7.45
N GLN A 410 -12.50 -8.89 8.47
CA GLN A 410 -13.42 -7.76 8.33
C GLN A 410 -12.70 -6.53 7.76
N LEU A 411 -11.51 -6.20 8.27
CA LEU A 411 -10.74 -5.06 7.77
C LEU A 411 -10.34 -5.23 6.30
N VAL A 412 -9.90 -6.43 5.90
CA VAL A 412 -9.53 -6.73 4.50
C VAL A 412 -10.77 -6.76 3.59
N GLN A 413 -11.88 -7.34 4.05
CA GLN A 413 -13.12 -7.43 3.27
C GLN A 413 -13.65 -6.07 2.83
N HIS A 414 -13.50 -5.03 3.66
CA HIS A 414 -13.85 -3.65 3.27
C HIS A 414 -13.02 -3.13 2.09
N GLY A 415 -11.80 -3.63 1.89
CA GLY A 415 -10.94 -3.28 0.76
C GLY A 415 -11.13 -4.16 -0.48
N ARG A 416 -11.79 -5.32 -0.35
CA ARG A 416 -11.87 -6.31 -1.43
C ARG A 416 -12.62 -5.76 -2.64
N GLY A 417 -12.04 -5.94 -3.82
CA GLY A 417 -12.58 -5.44 -5.09
C GLY A 417 -12.47 -3.93 -5.25
N ALA A 418 -11.67 -3.25 -4.41
CA ALA A 418 -11.42 -1.83 -4.56
C ALA A 418 -10.72 -1.51 -5.88
N LEU A 419 -9.81 -2.38 -6.33
CA LEU A 419 -9.16 -2.26 -7.63
C LEU A 419 -10.18 -2.36 -8.75
N GLU A 420 -11.00 -3.39 -8.78
CA GLU A 420 -12.01 -3.60 -9.83
C GLU A 420 -12.99 -2.43 -9.92
N ARG A 421 -13.54 -1.98 -8.78
CA ARG A 421 -14.43 -0.81 -8.74
C ARG A 421 -13.72 0.47 -9.19
N THR A 422 -12.45 0.64 -8.83
CA THR A 422 -11.63 1.78 -9.26
C THR A 422 -11.39 1.76 -10.77
N LEU A 423 -11.04 0.60 -11.33
CA LEU A 423 -10.83 0.42 -12.77
C LEU A 423 -12.11 0.70 -13.55
N ALA A 424 -13.24 0.12 -13.13
CA ALA A 424 -14.54 0.35 -13.76
C ALA A 424 -14.96 1.84 -13.72
N MET A 425 -14.60 2.55 -12.64
CA MET A 425 -14.89 3.98 -12.50
C MET A 425 -14.10 4.85 -13.49
N ILE A 426 -12.85 4.49 -13.81
CA ILE A 426 -11.98 5.30 -14.68
C ILE A 426 -12.05 4.91 -16.16
N ASP A 427 -12.52 3.69 -16.47
CA ASP A 427 -12.55 3.13 -17.82
C ASP A 427 -13.32 4.02 -18.82
N GLU A 428 -14.36 4.71 -18.36
CA GLU A 428 -15.20 5.60 -19.18
C GLU A 428 -14.42 6.70 -19.92
N ASP A 429 -13.30 7.18 -19.35
CA ASP A 429 -12.48 8.24 -19.95
C ASP A 429 -11.09 7.74 -20.39
N LEU A 430 -10.80 6.45 -20.27
CA LEU A 430 -9.58 5.92 -20.87
C LEU A 430 -9.69 6.04 -22.39
N PRO A 431 -8.60 6.40 -23.10
CA PRO A 431 -8.62 6.41 -24.56
C PRO A 431 -9.09 5.07 -25.11
N ALA A 432 -9.87 5.10 -26.20
CA ALA A 432 -10.31 3.89 -26.88
C ALA A 432 -9.09 3.03 -27.28
N PRO A 433 -9.21 1.69 -27.30
CA PRO A 433 -8.18 0.83 -27.86
C PRO A 433 -7.90 1.26 -29.31
N GLY A 434 -6.62 1.43 -29.63
CA GLY A 434 -6.15 1.83 -30.97
C GLY A 434 -6.32 0.76 -32.02
#